data_AF-A0AAN4YUK5-F1
#
_entry.id   AF-A0AAN4YUK5-F1
#
_cell.length_a   1.000
_cell.length_b   1.000
_cell.length_c   1.000
_cell.angle_alpha   90.00
_cell.angle_beta   90.00
_cell.angle_gamma   90.00
#
_symmetry.space_group_name_H-M   'P 1'
#
loop_
_entity.id
_entity.type
_entity.pdbx_description
1 polymer ?
#
loop_
_entity_poly.entity_id
_entity_poly.type
_entity_poly.pdbx_seq_one_letter_code
_entity_poly.pdbx_strand_id
1 'polypeptide(L)'
;MVFIGIASKYAAISFPAVILAVYGIQKVYLRTSRQLRFLDLEAKAPLYSHFADCLGGLVTLRAFGWQQAMEERNHELLDYSQRPFYLLYAIQRWLTLTLDLVVAGIAVLLIVLVVVLRGSMSAGYVGVALLNVILFSQSIKLLVTFWTNLETHIGSILRVKMFSENVPSENLPTENDSLPPDWPSQGNIVFDSVSAEYR
;
A
#
# COMPACT_ATOMS: atom_id res chain seq x y z
N MET A 1 -27.61 -1.38 -0.81
CA MET A 1 -27.16 -2.60 -1.54
C MET A 1 -28.31 -3.59 -1.79
N VAL A 2 -29.20 -3.87 -0.84
CA VAL A 2 -30.41 -4.70 -1.07
C VAL A 2 -31.37 -4.08 -2.10
N PHE A 3 -31.49 -2.74 -2.15
CA PHE A 3 -32.33 -2.06 -3.15
C PHE A 3 -31.85 -2.19 -4.61
N ILE A 4 -30.56 -2.44 -4.87
CA ILE A 4 -30.04 -2.60 -6.24
C ILE A 4 -30.30 -4.04 -6.75
N GLY A 5 -30.25 -5.03 -5.86
CA GLY A 5 -30.60 -6.42 -6.19
C GLY A 5 -32.09 -6.64 -6.44
N ILE A 6 -32.95 -5.84 -5.80
CA ILE A 6 -34.41 -5.92 -5.96
C ILE A 6 -34.89 -5.11 -7.18
N ALA A 7 -34.20 -4.04 -7.57
CA ALA A 7 -34.67 -3.13 -8.62
C ALA A 7 -34.49 -3.65 -10.06
N SER A 8 -33.64 -4.64 -10.33
CA SER A 8 -33.49 -5.13 -11.70
C SER A 8 -32.95 -6.57 -11.77
N LYS A 9 -33.77 -7.50 -12.27
CA LYS A 9 -33.33 -8.85 -12.68
C LYS A 9 -32.10 -8.81 -13.62
N TYR A 10 -31.91 -7.70 -14.34
CA TYR A 10 -30.80 -7.48 -15.26
C TYR A 10 -29.50 -7.06 -14.58
N ALA A 11 -29.54 -6.51 -13.36
CA ALA A 11 -28.33 -6.23 -12.57
C ALA A 11 -27.60 -7.52 -12.17
N ALA A 12 -28.32 -8.64 -12.06
CA ALA A 12 -27.74 -9.94 -11.71
C ALA A 12 -26.69 -10.41 -12.73
N ILE A 13 -26.83 -10.01 -14.01
CA ILE A 13 -25.91 -10.37 -15.09
C ILE A 13 -24.54 -9.72 -14.92
N SER A 14 -24.44 -8.63 -14.16
CA SER A 14 -23.16 -7.97 -13.89
C SER A 14 -22.31 -8.69 -12.83
N PHE A 15 -22.91 -9.49 -11.94
CA PHE A 15 -22.17 -10.13 -10.84
C PHE A 15 -21.04 -11.06 -11.28
N PRO A 16 -21.19 -11.95 -12.28
CA PRO A 16 -20.10 -12.80 -12.73
C PRO A 16 -18.89 -11.99 -13.22
N ALA A 17 -19.14 -10.93 -13.99
CA ALA A 17 -18.08 -10.05 -14.49
C ALA A 17 -17.34 -9.34 -13.34
N VAL A 18 -18.08 -8.90 -12.32
CA VAL A 18 -17.52 -8.26 -11.13
C VAL A 18 -16.70 -9.23 -10.29
N ILE A 19 -17.21 -10.45 -10.07
CA ILE A 19 -16.48 -11.50 -9.32
C ILE A 19 -15.16 -11.83 -10.03
N LEU A 20 -15.19 -11.98 -11.35
CA LEU A 20 -14.00 -12.31 -12.14
C LEU A 20 -12.97 -11.16 -12.09
N ALA A 21 -13.43 -9.91 -12.18
CA ALA A 21 -12.60 -8.72 -12.02
C ALA A 21 -11.95 -8.64 -10.63
N VAL A 22 -12.75 -8.80 -9.57
CA VAL A 22 -12.25 -8.80 -8.18
C VAL A 22 -11.25 -9.92 -7.95
N TYR A 23 -11.51 -11.12 -8.46
CA TYR A 23 -10.59 -12.26 -8.36
C TYR A 23 -9.26 -11.98 -9.08
N GLY A 24 -9.30 -11.43 -10.30
CA GLY A 24 -8.11 -11.05 -11.05
C GLY A 24 -7.27 -9.98 -10.34
N ILE A 25 -7.94 -8.96 -9.81
CA ILE A 25 -7.32 -7.87 -9.03
C ILE A 25 -6.69 -8.44 -7.75
N GLN A 26 -7.41 -9.27 -7.00
CA GLN A 26 -6.88 -9.88 -5.79
C GLN A 26 -5.64 -10.74 -6.07
N LYS A 27 -5.65 -11.53 -7.14
CA LYS A 27 -4.57 -12.46 -7.46
C LYS A 27 -3.31 -11.76 -7.99
N VAL A 28 -3.48 -10.77 -8.87
CA VAL A 28 -2.37 -10.14 -9.59
C VAL A 28 -1.97 -8.82 -8.93
N TYR A 29 -2.94 -7.92 -8.71
CA TYR A 29 -2.65 -6.56 -8.24
C TYR A 29 -2.14 -6.55 -6.81
N LEU A 30 -2.85 -7.18 -5.87
CA LEU A 30 -2.47 -7.13 -4.45
C LEU A 30 -1.11 -7.76 -4.19
N ARG A 31 -0.85 -8.93 -4.80
CA ARG A 31 0.43 -9.64 -4.65
C ARG A 31 1.60 -8.80 -5.20
N THR A 32 1.44 -8.27 -6.40
CA THR A 32 2.50 -7.52 -7.08
C THR A 32 2.72 -6.14 -6.44
N SER A 33 1.65 -5.41 -6.12
CA SER A 33 1.72 -4.11 -5.44
C SER A 33 2.42 -4.21 -4.09
N ARG A 34 2.16 -5.28 -3.32
CA ARG A 34 2.84 -5.52 -2.05
C ARG A 34 4.35 -5.73 -2.22
N GLN A 35 4.76 -6.56 -3.18
CA GLN A 35 6.18 -6.78 -3.46
C GLN A 35 6.89 -5.52 -3.96
N LEU A 36 6.24 -4.77 -4.85
CA LEU A 36 6.77 -3.51 -5.37
C LEU A 36 6.95 -2.46 -4.28
N ARG A 37 6.04 -2.38 -3.30
CA ARG A 37 6.21 -1.48 -2.15
C ARG A 37 7.37 -1.88 -1.25
N PHE A 38 7.62 -3.17 -1.08
CA PHE A 38 8.80 -3.63 -0.36
C PHE A 38 10.08 -3.20 -1.08
N LEU A 39 10.14 -3.44 -2.40
CA LEU A 39 11.26 -3.00 -3.23
C LEU A 39 11.45 -1.48 -3.23
N ASP A 40 10.37 -0.70 -3.21
CA ASP A 40 10.43 0.77 -3.12
C ASP A 40 11.06 1.23 -1.80
N LEU A 41 10.68 0.61 -0.68
CA LEU A 41 11.28 0.91 0.62
C LEU A 41 12.74 0.49 0.69
N GLU A 42 13.06 -0.72 0.22
CA GLU A 42 14.42 -1.26 0.19
C GLU A 42 15.35 -0.42 -0.69
N ALA A 43 14.87 0.04 -1.86
CA ALA A 43 15.67 0.84 -2.78
C ALA A 43 15.93 2.27 -2.28
N LYS A 44 15.06 2.82 -1.41
CA LYS A 44 15.24 4.15 -0.80
C LYS A 44 16.16 4.16 0.40
N ALA A 45 16.26 3.05 1.13
CA ALA A 45 17.14 2.95 2.29
C ALA A 45 18.61 3.34 2.00
N PRO A 46 19.30 2.77 0.98
CA PRO A 46 20.70 3.12 0.72
C PRO A 46 20.89 4.56 0.26
N LEU A 47 19.89 5.15 -0.42
CA LEU A 47 19.92 6.57 -0.80
C LEU A 47 19.95 7.48 0.44
N TYR A 48 19.10 7.20 1.43
CA TYR A 48 19.08 7.98 2.67
C TYR A 48 20.34 7.78 3.51
N SER A 49 20.85 6.55 3.61
CA SER A 49 22.11 6.27 4.29
C SER A 49 23.28 7.01 3.63
N HIS A 50 23.41 6.93 2.30
CA HIS A 50 24.45 7.63 1.56
C HIS A 50 24.39 9.16 1.78
N PHE A 51 23.18 9.73 1.78
CA PHE A 51 23.01 11.15 2.07
C PHE A 51 23.42 11.52 3.49
N ALA A 52 23.07 10.70 4.49
CA ALA A 52 23.47 10.89 5.87
C ALA A 52 25.01 10.81 6.05
N ASP A 53 25.66 9.85 5.40
CA ASP A 53 27.12 9.68 5.43
C ASP A 53 27.82 10.89 4.78
N CYS A 54 27.29 11.40 3.66
CA CYS A 54 27.82 12.60 3.01
C CYS A 54 27.70 13.84 3.91
N LEU A 55 26.61 13.98 4.65
CA LEU A 55 26.43 15.09 5.61
C LEU A 55 27.39 14.98 6.79
N GLY A 56 27.56 13.78 7.35
CA GLY A 56 28.51 13.54 8.45
C GLY A 56 29.97 13.73 8.03
N GLY A 57 30.30 13.37 6.79
CA GLY A 57 31.65 13.43 6.22
C GLY A 57 31.96 14.67 5.37
N LEU A 58 31.11 15.71 5.39
CA LEU A 58 31.15 16.81 4.42
C LEU A 58 32.51 17.53 4.32
N VAL A 59 33.16 17.77 5.47
CA VAL A 59 34.48 18.45 5.52
C VAL A 59 35.54 17.59 4.85
N THR A 60 35.58 16.30 5.18
CA THR A 60 36.50 15.32 4.60
C THR A 60 36.31 15.21 3.09
N LEU A 61 35.06 15.08 2.65
CA LEU A 61 34.69 15.02 1.24
C LEU A 61 35.20 16.23 0.45
N ARG A 62 35.06 17.44 1.02
CA ARG A 62 35.55 18.67 0.40
C ARG A 62 37.07 18.78 0.42
N ALA A 63 37.72 18.35 1.50
CA ALA A 63 39.17 18.38 1.63
C ALA A 63 39.86 17.46 0.60
N PHE A 64 39.27 16.29 0.31
CA PHE A 64 39.80 15.33 -0.66
C PHE A 64 39.30 15.54 -2.10
N GLY A 65 38.36 16.46 -2.34
CA GLY A 65 37.85 16.74 -3.69
C GLY A 65 36.94 15.64 -4.27
N TRP A 66 36.26 14.87 -3.42
CA TRP A 66 35.46 13.69 -3.83
C TRP A 66 33.99 14.00 -4.13
N GLN A 67 33.61 15.28 -4.23
CA GLN A 67 32.22 15.71 -4.42
C GLN A 67 31.59 15.09 -5.67
N GLN A 68 32.31 15.12 -6.80
CA GLN A 68 31.78 14.60 -8.07
C GLN A 68 31.53 13.09 -8.02
N ALA A 69 32.44 12.32 -7.41
CA ALA A 69 32.26 10.87 -7.26
C ALA A 69 31.05 10.52 -6.39
N MET A 70 30.80 11.29 -5.31
CA MET A 70 29.61 11.10 -4.47
C MET A 70 28.32 11.56 -5.15
N GLU A 71 28.39 12.60 -5.99
CA GLU A 71 27.26 13.06 -6.79
C GLU A 71 26.85 12.01 -7.84
N GLU A 72 27.82 11.44 -8.58
CA GLU A 72 27.59 10.33 -9.51
C GLU A 72 26.98 9.13 -8.78
N ARG A 73 27.51 8.77 -7.61
CA ARG A 73 26.96 7.68 -6.79
C ARG A 73 25.54 7.97 -6.32
N ASN A 74 25.25 9.21 -5.93
CA ASN A 74 23.91 9.63 -5.54
C ASN A 74 22.92 9.53 -6.71
N HIS A 75 23.34 9.90 -7.93
CA HIS A 75 22.52 9.74 -9.13
C HIS A 75 22.19 8.27 -9.41
N GLU A 76 23.15 7.36 -9.30
CA GLU A 76 22.90 5.92 -9.47
C GLU A 76 21.89 5.38 -8.45
N LEU A 77 22.04 5.75 -7.18
CA LEU A 77 21.13 5.35 -6.10
C LEU A 77 19.73 5.95 -6.30
N LEU A 78 19.66 7.20 -6.75
CA LEU A 78 18.41 7.86 -7.10
C LEU A 78 17.71 7.10 -8.23
N ASP A 79 18.40 6.83 -9.34
CA ASP A 79 17.85 6.09 -10.48
C ASP A 79 17.36 4.70 -10.08
N TYR A 80 18.11 4.00 -9.22
CA TYR A 80 17.69 2.71 -8.67
C TYR A 80 16.39 2.83 -7.86
N SER A 81 16.28 3.85 -7.00
CA SER A 81 15.08 4.11 -6.19
C SER A 81 13.85 4.50 -7.02
N GLN A 82 14.03 5.13 -8.18
CA GLN A 82 12.93 5.55 -9.06
C GLN A 82 12.26 4.38 -9.80
N ARG A 83 12.98 3.29 -10.07
CA ARG A 83 12.43 2.12 -10.78
C ARG A 83 11.22 1.49 -10.09
N PRO A 84 11.27 1.08 -8.80
CA PRO A 84 10.11 0.51 -8.12
C PRO A 84 8.99 1.54 -7.94
N PHE A 85 9.33 2.82 -7.74
CA PHE A 85 8.36 3.91 -7.67
C PHE A 85 7.55 4.05 -8.98
N TYR A 86 8.23 4.05 -10.12
CA TYR A 86 7.58 4.11 -11.44
C TYR A 86 6.72 2.86 -11.69
N LEU A 87 7.20 1.66 -11.33
CA LEU A 87 6.44 0.42 -11.46
C LEU A 87 5.17 0.41 -10.58
N LEU A 88 5.23 0.99 -9.37
CA LEU A 88 4.04 1.20 -8.53
C LEU A 88 3.03 2.12 -9.20
N TYR A 89 3.50 3.18 -9.86
CA TYR A 89 2.61 4.06 -10.62
C TYR A 89 2.00 3.33 -11.82
N ALA A 90 2.80 2.57 -12.56
CA ALA A 90 2.34 1.79 -13.71
C ALA A 90 1.28 0.75 -13.32
N ILE A 91 1.46 0.05 -12.20
CA ILE A 91 0.48 -0.95 -11.75
C ILE A 91 -0.83 -0.32 -11.28
N GLN A 92 -0.80 0.88 -10.68
CA GLN A 92 -2.01 1.64 -10.35
C GLN A 92 -2.77 2.08 -11.61
N ARG A 93 -2.04 2.52 -12.65
CA ARG A 93 -2.63 2.82 -13.97
C ARG A 93 -3.23 1.58 -14.61
N TRP A 94 -2.55 0.44 -14.53
CA TRP A 94 -3.06 -0.85 -15.01
C TRP A 94 -4.35 -1.27 -14.30
N LEU A 95 -4.42 -1.11 -12.97
CA LEU A 95 -5.65 -1.39 -12.21
C LEU A 95 -6.80 -0.51 -12.70
N THR A 96 -6.55 0.79 -12.87
CA THR A 96 -7.56 1.75 -13.34
C THR A 96 -8.08 1.36 -14.73
N LEU A 97 -7.17 1.06 -15.66
CA LEU A 97 -7.50 0.62 -17.01
C LEU A 97 -8.32 -0.68 -16.99
N THR A 98 -7.93 -1.64 -16.17
CA THR A 98 -8.62 -2.94 -16.07
C THR A 98 -10.03 -2.77 -15.54
N LEU A 99 -10.22 -1.94 -14.50
CA LEU A 99 -11.54 -1.62 -13.97
C LEU A 99 -12.40 -0.90 -15.02
N ASP A 100 -11.84 0.07 -15.76
CA ASP A 100 -12.55 0.79 -16.81
C ASP A 100 -12.97 -0.13 -17.98
N LEU A 101 -12.13 -1.11 -18.34
CA LEU A 101 -12.48 -2.13 -19.34
C LEU A 101 -13.61 -3.05 -18.86
N VAL A 102 -13.64 -3.44 -17.58
CA VAL A 102 -14.74 -4.23 -17.01
C VAL A 102 -16.04 -3.45 -17.06
N VAL A 103 -16.01 -2.17 -16.68
CA VAL A 103 -17.16 -1.27 -16.75
C VAL A 103 -17.65 -1.11 -18.19
N ALA A 104 -16.74 -0.91 -19.15
CA ALA A 104 -17.08 -0.83 -20.57
C ALA A 104 -17.73 -2.13 -21.07
N GLY A 105 -17.20 -3.30 -20.68
CA GLY A 105 -17.77 -4.60 -21.04
C GLY A 105 -19.20 -4.79 -20.50
N ILE A 106 -19.45 -4.41 -19.24
CA ILE A 106 -20.80 -4.45 -18.66
C ILE A 106 -21.74 -3.51 -19.42
N ALA A 107 -21.30 -2.30 -19.76
CA ALA A 107 -22.10 -1.34 -20.51
C ALA A 107 -22.48 -1.88 -21.91
N VAL A 108 -21.53 -2.48 -22.64
CA VAL A 108 -21.78 -3.10 -23.95
C VAL A 108 -22.79 -4.24 -23.84
N LEU A 109 -22.62 -5.13 -22.85
CA LEU A 109 -23.52 -6.28 -22.65
C LEU A 109 -24.97 -5.83 -22.43
N LEU A 110 -25.17 -4.74 -21.69
CA LEU A 110 -26.49 -4.18 -21.47
C LEU A 110 -27.10 -3.53 -22.70
N ILE A 111 -26.30 -2.78 -23.48
CA ILE A 111 -26.78 -2.21 -24.74
C ILE A 111 -27.24 -3.34 -25.67
N VAL A 112 -26.48 -4.43 -25.76
CA VAL A 112 -26.88 -5.63 -26.53
C VAL A 112 -28.20 -6.19 -26.01
N LEU A 113 -28.34 -6.36 -24.70
CA LEU A 113 -29.55 -6.90 -24.08
C LEU A 113 -30.79 -6.00 -24.34
N VAL A 114 -30.61 -4.68 -24.26
CA VAL A 114 -31.64 -3.68 -24.59
C VAL A 114 -32.07 -3.78 -26.05
N VAL A 115 -31.11 -3.95 -26.97
CA VAL A 115 -31.39 -4.08 -28.40
C VAL A 115 -32.13 -5.39 -28.70
N VAL A 116 -31.74 -6.49 -28.04
CA VAL A 116 -32.39 -7.81 -28.22
C VAL A 116 -33.81 -7.84 -27.63
N LEU A 117 -34.05 -7.16 -26.51
CA LEU A 117 -35.39 -7.07 -25.89
C LEU A 117 -36.24 -5.91 -26.44
N ARG A 118 -35.89 -5.33 -27.59
CA ARG A 118 -36.71 -4.31 -28.25
C ARG A 118 -38.10 -4.88 -28.55
N GLY A 119 -39.10 -4.46 -27.78
CA GLY A 119 -40.50 -4.83 -27.95
C GLY A 119 -41.24 -5.18 -26.65
N SER A 120 -40.54 -5.61 -25.60
CA SER A 120 -41.17 -6.02 -24.33
C SER A 120 -41.09 -4.98 -23.20
N MET A 121 -40.29 -3.92 -23.37
CA MET A 121 -40.00 -2.94 -22.32
C MET A 121 -40.21 -1.50 -22.79
N SER A 122 -40.78 -0.66 -21.91
CA SER A 122 -40.93 0.78 -22.17
C SER A 122 -39.56 1.48 -22.21
N ALA A 123 -39.41 2.46 -23.10
CA ALA A 123 -38.17 3.22 -23.27
C ALA A 123 -37.69 3.90 -21.97
N GLY A 124 -38.61 4.26 -21.06
CA GLY A 124 -38.26 4.83 -19.75
C GLY A 124 -37.52 3.85 -18.84
N TYR A 125 -37.94 2.58 -18.81
CA TYR A 125 -37.26 1.55 -18.01
C TYR A 125 -35.86 1.25 -18.51
N VAL A 126 -35.65 1.33 -19.83
CA VAL A 126 -34.34 1.16 -20.46
C VAL A 126 -33.37 2.26 -20.03
N GLY A 127 -33.82 3.53 -20.02
CA GLY A 127 -33.00 4.65 -19.57
C GLY A 127 -32.60 4.53 -18.09
N VAL A 128 -33.56 4.12 -17.24
CA VAL A 128 -33.30 3.87 -15.81
C VAL A 128 -32.34 2.70 -15.60
N ALA A 129 -32.44 1.63 -16.39
CA ALA A 129 -31.53 0.49 -16.31
C ALA A 129 -30.08 0.88 -16.69
N LEU A 130 -29.92 1.67 -17.76
CA LEU A 130 -28.60 2.16 -18.19
C LEU A 130 -27.97 3.08 -17.14
N LEU A 131 -28.73 4.03 -16.60
CA LEU A 131 -28.28 4.94 -15.55
C LEU A 131 -27.83 4.17 -14.30
N ASN A 132 -28.65 3.21 -13.84
CA ASN A 132 -28.32 2.41 -12.66
C ASN A 132 -27.03 1.61 -12.84
N VAL A 133 -26.74 1.13 -14.05
CA VAL A 133 -25.51 0.38 -14.29
C VAL A 133 -24.29 1.30 -14.32
N ILE A 134 -24.40 2.49 -14.91
CA ILE A 134 -23.30 3.45 -14.88
C ILE A 134 -22.95 3.77 -13.41
N LEU A 135 -23.97 4.03 -12.58
CA LEU A 135 -23.79 4.29 -11.14
C LEU A 135 -23.23 3.09 -10.38
N PHE A 136 -23.71 1.87 -10.68
CA PHE A 136 -23.22 0.63 -10.09
C PHE A 136 -21.75 0.37 -10.44
N SER A 137 -21.39 0.59 -11.70
CA SER A 137 -20.03 0.45 -12.22
C SER A 137 -19.06 1.40 -11.54
N GLN A 138 -19.44 2.68 -11.40
CA GLN A 138 -18.67 3.66 -10.64
C GLN A 138 -18.52 3.27 -9.17
N SER A 139 -19.59 2.76 -8.56
CA SER A 139 -19.58 2.30 -7.16
C SER A 139 -18.62 1.13 -6.95
N ILE A 140 -18.56 0.18 -7.89
CA ILE A 140 -17.61 -0.94 -7.83
C ILE A 140 -16.17 -0.45 -7.98
N LYS A 141 -15.89 0.43 -8.93
CA LYS A 141 -14.55 1.02 -9.09
C LYS A 141 -14.08 1.68 -7.79
N LEU A 142 -14.97 2.43 -7.15
CA LEU A 142 -14.72 3.08 -5.87
C LEU A 142 -14.48 2.04 -4.76
N LEU A 143 -15.33 1.01 -4.66
CA LEU A 143 -15.23 -0.06 -3.67
C LEU A 143 -13.89 -0.80 -3.78
N VAL A 144 -13.48 -1.21 -4.99
CA VAL A 144 -12.22 -1.93 -5.22
C VAL A 144 -11.01 -1.05 -4.88
N THR A 145 -11.09 0.24 -5.21
CA THR A 145 -10.04 1.21 -4.87
C THR A 145 -9.90 1.36 -3.35
N PHE A 146 -11.02 1.56 -2.65
CA PHE A 146 -11.02 1.66 -1.19
C PHE A 146 -10.58 0.36 -0.51
N TRP A 147 -11.04 -0.79 -1.00
CA TRP A 147 -10.62 -2.10 -0.50
C TRP A 147 -9.10 -2.26 -0.58
N THR A 148 -8.50 -1.88 -1.71
CA THR A 148 -7.05 -1.99 -1.86
C THR A 148 -6.27 -1.00 -1.00
N ASN A 149 -6.78 0.22 -0.82
CA ASN A 149 -6.19 1.18 0.10
C ASN A 149 -6.29 0.69 1.55
N LEU A 150 -7.42 0.11 1.93
CA LEU A 150 -7.63 -0.47 3.26
C LEU A 150 -6.63 -1.60 3.55
N GLU A 151 -6.47 -2.55 2.64
CA GLU A 151 -5.49 -3.65 2.76
C GLU A 151 -4.07 -3.11 3.01
N THR A 152 -3.73 -2.01 2.32
CA THR A 152 -2.43 -1.34 2.49
C THR A 152 -2.26 -0.79 3.91
N HIS A 153 -3.27 -0.09 4.42
CA HIS A 153 -3.23 0.52 5.75
C HIS A 153 -3.21 -0.54 6.85
N ILE A 154 -4.00 -1.61 6.71
CA ILE A 154 -3.99 -2.76 7.63
C ILE A 154 -2.59 -3.37 7.74
N GLY A 155 -1.86 -3.50 6.62
CA GLY A 155 -0.48 -3.99 6.62
C GLY A 155 0.47 -3.15 7.48
N SER A 156 0.29 -1.83 7.54
CA SER A 156 1.06 -0.96 8.43
C SER A 156 0.66 -1.11 9.90
N ILE A 157 -0.63 -1.22 10.19
CA ILE A 157 -1.13 -1.45 11.56
C ILE A 157 -0.63 -2.79 12.10
N LEU A 158 -0.64 -3.85 11.28
CA LEU A 158 -0.12 -5.16 11.65
C LEU A 158 1.36 -5.09 12.05
N ARG A 159 2.19 -4.29 11.36
CA ARG A 159 3.59 -4.11 11.73
C ARG A 159 3.75 -3.44 13.10
N VAL A 160 2.98 -2.39 13.39
CA VAL A 160 2.99 -1.72 14.70
C VAL A 160 2.51 -2.68 15.80
N LYS A 161 1.46 -3.45 15.54
CA LYS A 161 0.96 -4.46 16.46
C LYS A 161 2.02 -5.53 16.73
N MET A 162 2.66 -6.07 15.69
CA MET A 162 3.72 -7.06 15.85
C MET A 162 4.91 -6.50 16.63
N PHE A 163 5.27 -5.23 16.44
CA PHE A 163 6.28 -4.57 17.26
C PHE A 163 5.84 -4.51 18.73
N SER A 164 4.61 -4.08 19.00
CA SER A 164 4.07 -3.99 20.36
C SER A 164 3.94 -5.34 21.07
N GLU A 165 3.65 -6.43 20.36
CA GLU A 165 3.44 -7.76 20.96
C GLU A 165 4.73 -8.57 21.07
N ASN A 166 5.67 -8.42 20.13
CA ASN A 166 6.84 -9.30 20.04
C ASN A 166 8.15 -8.67 20.55
N VAL A 167 8.20 -7.35 20.73
CA VAL A 167 9.40 -6.72 21.32
C VAL A 167 9.29 -6.84 22.84
N PRO A 168 10.21 -7.58 23.50
CA PRO A 168 10.19 -7.68 24.95
C PRO A 168 10.44 -6.31 25.57
N SER A 169 9.72 -6.02 26.66
CA SER A 169 9.96 -4.82 27.46
C SER A 169 11.38 -4.86 28.03
N GLU A 170 12.11 -3.75 27.88
CA GLU A 170 13.40 -3.57 28.56
C GLU A 170 13.24 -3.53 30.07
N ASN A 171 12.11 -3.01 30.57
CA ASN A 171 11.77 -3.06 31.98
C ASN A 171 11.32 -4.47 32.35
N LEU A 172 12.11 -5.14 33.19
CA LEU A 172 11.77 -6.45 33.72
C LEU A 172 10.73 -6.28 34.85
N PRO A 173 9.77 -7.22 35.02
CA PRO A 173 8.75 -7.14 36.08
C PRO A 173 9.34 -7.05 37.51
N THR A 174 10.58 -7.46 37.66
CA THR A 174 11.37 -7.46 38.91
C THR A 174 12.07 -6.13 39.20
N GLU A 175 12.12 -5.19 38.26
CA GLU A 175 12.80 -3.88 38.41
C GLU A 175 11.84 -2.77 38.85
N ASN A 176 11.04 -3.04 39.89
CA ASN A 176 10.08 -2.08 40.44
C ASN A 176 10.55 -1.47 41.78
N ASP A 177 11.83 -1.62 42.10
CA ASP A 177 12.38 -1.10 43.35
C ASP A 177 12.44 0.44 43.32
N SER A 178 11.72 1.07 44.25
CA SER A 178 11.78 2.52 44.43
C SER A 178 13.14 2.90 45.01
N LEU A 179 13.93 3.65 44.23
CA LEU A 179 15.20 4.20 44.69
C LEU A 179 14.96 5.22 45.82
N PRO A 180 15.85 5.29 46.83
CA PRO A 180 15.77 6.29 47.89
C PRO A 180 15.78 7.74 47.34
N PRO A 181 15.18 8.72 48.03
CA PRO A 181 15.18 10.12 47.59
C PRO A 181 16.57 10.73 47.41
N ASP A 182 17.54 10.25 48.20
CA ASP A 182 18.93 10.71 48.18
C ASP A 182 19.80 9.92 47.18
N TRP A 183 19.20 9.08 46.32
CA TRP A 183 19.93 8.31 45.32
C TRP A 183 20.27 9.15 44.07
N PRO A 184 21.49 9.03 43.52
CA PRO A 184 22.66 8.34 44.07
C PRO A 184 23.43 9.25 45.04
N SER A 185 23.63 8.81 46.29
CA SER A 185 24.22 9.64 47.36
C SER A 185 25.75 9.77 47.31
N GLN A 186 26.42 8.74 46.81
CA GLN A 186 27.89 8.69 46.71
C GLN A 186 28.39 8.47 45.27
N GLY A 187 27.50 8.11 44.34
CA GLY A 187 27.84 7.91 42.92
C GLY A 187 28.90 6.82 42.65
N ASN A 188 29.18 5.94 43.61
CA ASN A 188 30.18 4.88 43.44
C ASN A 188 29.61 3.73 42.60
N ILE A 189 30.19 3.48 41.43
CA ILE A 189 29.79 2.41 40.52
C ILE A 189 30.85 1.32 40.54
N VAL A 190 30.45 0.10 40.88
CA VAL A 190 31.32 -1.09 40.88
C VAL A 190 30.81 -2.05 39.81
N PHE A 191 31.67 -2.36 38.83
CA PHE A 191 31.40 -3.41 37.86
C PHE A 191 31.95 -4.74 38.40
N ASP A 192 31.06 -5.68 38.73
CA ASP A 192 31.45 -7.03 39.16
C ASP A 192 31.07 -8.04 38.07
N SER A 193 32.10 -8.64 37.46
CA SER A 193 31.97 -9.75 36.50
C SER A 193 31.00 -9.46 35.34
N VAL A 194 30.86 -8.19 34.95
CA VAL A 194 30.02 -7.76 33.84
C VAL A 194 30.73 -8.05 32.52
N SER A 195 30.11 -8.87 31.67
CA SER A 195 30.54 -9.11 30.29
C SER A 195 29.48 -8.59 29.33
N ALA A 196 29.89 -7.72 28.41
CA ALA A 196 29.05 -7.28 27.30
C ALA A 196 29.69 -7.77 26.01
N GLU A 197 28.88 -8.35 25.14
CA GLU A 197 29.27 -8.77 23.80
C GLU A 197 28.31 -8.13 22.81
N TYR A 198 28.87 -7.58 21.73
CA TYR A 198 28.07 -7.12 20.60
C TYR A 198 27.78 -8.34 19.71
N ARG A 199 26.52 -8.49 19.29
CA ARG A 199 26.11 -9.54 18.36
C ARG A 199 26.16 -9.06 16.92
#